data_AF-F6Z939-F1
#
_entry.id   AF-F6Z939-F1
#
_cell.length_a   1.000
_cell.length_b   1.000
_cell.length_c   1.000
_cell.angle_alpha   90.00
_cell.angle_beta   90.00
_cell.angle_gamma   90.00
#
_symmetry.space_group_name_H-M   'P 1'
#
loop_
_entity.id
_entity.type
_entity.pdbx_description
1 polymer ?
#
loop_
_entity_poly.entity_id
_entity_poly.type
_entity_poly.pdbx_seq_one_letter_code
_entity_poly.pdbx_strand_id
1 'polypeptide(L)'
;CTLREQGLFRGLQEHPMVLPICSRSGDVVEYLLKSQWFVRCQEMGDLAAKAVESGALELWPSFHQKSWQHWFAHIGDWCVSRQLWWGHQIPAYRVIGENAERSLLLITQETV
;
A
#
# COMPACT_ATOMS: atom_id res chain seq x y z
N CYS A 1 -5.47 34.68 -7.82
CA CYS A 1 -5.37 33.39 -7.10
C CYS A 1 -6.14 33.53 -5.81
N THR A 2 -7.14 32.67 -5.62
CA THR A 2 -8.24 32.85 -4.66
C THR A 2 -7.81 33.21 -3.23
N LEU A 3 -6.68 32.66 -2.76
CA LEU A 3 -6.12 32.97 -1.44
C LEU A 3 -5.66 34.43 -1.26
N ARG A 4 -5.22 35.11 -2.34
CA ARG A 4 -4.83 36.53 -2.32
C ARG A 4 -6.05 37.43 -2.28
N GLU A 5 -7.09 37.10 -3.04
CA GLU A 5 -8.35 37.83 -3.08
C GLU A 5 -9.08 37.80 -1.72
N GLN A 6 -8.93 36.70 -0.97
CA GLN A 6 -9.48 36.54 0.38
C GLN A 6 -8.61 37.11 1.51
N GLY A 7 -7.44 37.71 1.20
CA GLY A 7 -6.52 38.24 2.22
C GLY A 7 -5.86 37.18 3.12
N LEU A 8 -5.90 35.90 2.75
CA LEU A 8 -5.37 34.77 3.53
C LEU A 8 -3.95 34.37 3.14
N PHE A 9 -3.43 34.90 2.04
CA PHE A 9 -2.09 34.58 1.54
C PHE A 9 -0.99 35.15 2.44
N ARG A 10 -0.13 34.28 2.99
CA ARG A 10 0.93 34.66 3.96
C ARG A 10 2.34 34.75 3.39
N GLY A 11 2.53 34.48 2.11
CA GLY A 11 3.84 34.51 1.45
C GLY A 11 4.12 33.25 0.65
N LEU A 12 5.25 33.26 -0.05
CA LEU A 12 5.77 32.15 -0.83
C LEU A 12 7.25 31.98 -0.50
N GLN A 13 7.66 30.75 -0.21
CA GLN A 13 9.04 30.38 0.07
C GLN A 13 9.39 29.16 -0.78
N GLU A 14 10.57 29.17 -1.38
CA GLU A 14 11.11 28.00 -2.07
C GLU A 14 11.43 26.91 -1.04
N HIS A 15 10.90 25.72 -1.27
CA HIS A 15 11.15 24.56 -0.42
C HIS A 15 11.53 23.36 -1.30
N PRO A 16 12.79 22.89 -1.25
CA PRO A 16 13.15 21.66 -1.94
C PRO A 16 12.49 20.48 -1.23
N MET A 17 11.65 19.74 -1.95
CA MET A 17 10.96 18.55 -1.45
C MET A 17 11.28 17.34 -2.32
N VAL A 18 11.25 16.15 -1.71
CA VAL A 18 11.35 14.88 -2.43
C VAL A 18 9.94 14.41 -2.75
N LEU A 19 9.62 14.29 -4.04
CA LEU A 19 8.34 13.78 -4.49
C LEU A 19 8.40 12.27 -4.69
N PRO A 20 7.36 11.53 -4.25
CA PRO A 20 7.24 10.13 -4.61
C PRO A 20 6.91 10.01 -6.09
N ILE A 21 7.67 9.18 -6.80
CA ILE A 21 7.52 8.98 -8.24
C ILE A 21 7.14 7.52 -8.52
N CYS A 22 6.19 7.33 -9.41
CA CYS A 22 5.80 6.01 -9.89
C CYS A 22 6.97 5.37 -10.65
N SER A 23 7.44 4.20 -10.20
CA SER A 23 8.57 3.51 -10.83
C SER A 23 8.33 3.08 -12.29
N ARG A 24 7.06 3.02 -12.73
CA ARG A 24 6.69 2.60 -14.09
C ARG A 24 6.40 3.77 -15.03
N SER A 25 5.57 4.73 -14.62
CA SER A 25 5.19 5.86 -15.48
C SER A 25 6.08 7.09 -15.33
N GLY A 26 6.76 7.23 -14.19
CA GLY A 26 7.53 8.44 -13.87
C GLY A 26 6.67 9.60 -13.37
N ASP A 27 5.35 9.42 -13.22
CA ASP A 27 4.45 10.44 -12.69
C ASP A 27 4.59 10.60 -11.17
N VAL A 28 4.18 11.77 -10.67
CA VAL A 28 4.11 12.06 -9.23
C VAL A 28 2.96 11.26 -8.60
N VAL A 29 3.24 10.59 -7.49
CA VAL A 29 2.26 9.79 -6.76
C VAL A 29 1.47 10.69 -5.80
N GLU A 30 0.15 10.67 -5.94
CA GLU A 30 -0.77 11.32 -5.00
C GLU A 30 -1.36 10.31 -4.02
N TYR A 31 -1.43 10.67 -2.74
CA TYR A 31 -2.03 9.85 -1.71
C TYR A 31 -3.52 10.17 -1.60
N LEU A 32 -4.36 9.17 -1.87
CA LEU A 32 -5.82 9.26 -1.77
C LEU A 32 -6.35 8.12 -0.92
N LEU A 33 -7.31 8.42 -0.04
CA LEU A 33 -7.99 7.40 0.77
C LEU A 33 -8.99 6.66 -0.11
N LYS A 34 -8.78 5.35 -0.24
CA LYS A 34 -9.65 4.46 -1.01
C LYS A 34 -9.76 3.11 -0.30
N SER A 35 -10.95 2.51 -0.34
CA SER A 35 -11.15 1.14 0.10
C SER A 35 -10.39 0.19 -0.82
N GLN A 36 -9.55 -0.65 -0.23
CA GLN A 36 -8.58 -1.49 -0.92
C GLN A 36 -8.48 -2.82 -0.16
N TRP A 37 -8.06 -3.89 -0.83
CA TRP A 37 -7.84 -5.19 -0.21
C TRP A 37 -6.41 -5.28 0.33
N PHE A 38 -6.30 -5.70 1.59
CA PHE A 38 -5.03 -5.83 2.30
C PHE A 38 -4.88 -7.24 2.86
N VAL A 39 -3.64 -7.72 2.89
CA VAL A 39 -3.24 -8.93 3.60
C VAL A 39 -2.55 -8.51 4.89
N ARG A 40 -3.00 -9.08 6.02
CA ARG A 40 -2.33 -8.89 7.31
C ARG A 40 -1.00 -9.63 7.28
N CYS A 41 0.09 -8.88 7.30
CA CYS A 41 1.42 -9.46 7.10
C CYS A 41 2.18 -9.71 8.40
N GLN A 42 1.71 -9.22 9.55
CA GLN A 42 2.43 -9.31 10.82
C GLN A 42 2.79 -10.76 11.19
N GLU A 43 1.81 -11.66 11.23
CA GLU A 43 2.04 -13.06 11.64
C GLU A 43 2.95 -13.80 10.67
N MET A 44 2.78 -13.58 9.37
CA MET A 44 3.64 -14.15 8.34
C MET A 44 5.08 -13.63 8.46
N GLY A 45 5.23 -12.34 8.77
CA GLY A 45 6.53 -11.71 8.97
C GLY A 45 7.26 -12.26 10.18
N ASP A 46 6.57 -12.45 11.30
CA ASP A 46 7.13 -13.04 12.51
C ASP A 46 7.63 -14.46 12.27
N LEU A 47 6.87 -15.27 11.50
CA LEU A 47 7.30 -16.62 11.12
C LEU A 47 8.53 -16.60 10.21
N ALA A 48 8.57 -15.67 9.25
CA ALA A 48 9.70 -15.51 8.33
C ALA A 48 10.98 -15.04 9.05
N ALA A 49 10.85 -14.13 10.02
CA ALA A 49 11.97 -13.70 10.87
C ALA A 49 12.50 -14.86 11.72
N LYS A 50 11.61 -15.61 12.39
CA LYS A 50 11.97 -16.77 13.22
C LYS A 50 12.68 -17.87 12.44
N ALA A 51 12.30 -18.11 11.19
CA ALA A 51 12.94 -19.14 10.36
C ALA A 51 14.43 -18.87 10.13
N VAL A 52 14.82 -17.60 9.99
CA VAL A 52 16.22 -17.20 9.83
C VAL A 52 16.95 -17.26 11.18
N GLU A 53 16.30 -16.81 12.26
CA GLU A 53 16.87 -16.87 13.62
C GLU A 53 17.11 -18.30 14.10
N SER A 54 16.20 -19.23 13.78
CA SER A 54 16.32 -20.63 14.15
C SER A 54 17.32 -21.40 13.27
N GLY A 55 17.87 -20.77 12.23
CA GLY A 55 18.73 -21.42 11.23
C GLY A 55 17.99 -22.40 10.32
N ALA A 56 16.65 -22.39 10.31
CA ALA A 56 15.86 -23.20 9.37
C ALA A 56 15.97 -22.65 7.94
N LEU A 57 16.20 -21.34 7.80
CA LEU A 57 16.51 -20.65 6.57
C LEU A 57 17.87 -19.93 6.71
N GLU A 58 18.86 -20.37 5.94
CA GLU A 58 20.16 -19.71 5.91
C GLU A 58 20.23 -18.68 4.77
N LEU A 59 20.59 -17.45 5.10
CA LEU A 59 20.78 -16.37 4.13
C LEU A 59 22.26 -16.22 3.79
N TRP A 60 22.59 -16.26 2.51
CA TRP A 60 23.94 -16.04 2.00
C TRP A 60 24.00 -14.80 1.10
N PRO A 61 24.96 -13.87 1.33
CA PRO A 61 25.87 -13.78 2.48
C PRO A 61 25.17 -13.46 3.82
N SER A 62 25.82 -13.80 4.94
CA SER A 62 25.23 -13.72 6.29
C SER A 62 24.82 -12.31 6.75
N PHE A 63 25.42 -11.26 6.20
CA PHE A 63 25.07 -9.88 6.57
C PHE A 63 23.62 -9.51 6.20
N HIS A 64 22.99 -10.25 5.26
CA HIS A 64 21.59 -10.04 4.90
C HIS A 64 20.61 -10.35 6.03
N GLN A 65 21.01 -11.16 7.02
CA GLN A 65 20.16 -11.47 8.18
C GLN A 65 19.71 -10.21 8.92
N LYS A 66 20.59 -9.21 9.04
CA LYS A 66 20.27 -7.94 9.68
C LYS A 66 19.20 -7.15 8.90
N SER A 67 19.35 -7.08 7.57
CA SER A 67 18.37 -6.41 6.71
C SER A 67 17.02 -7.13 6.73
N TRP A 68 17.05 -8.47 6.75
CA TRP A 68 15.85 -9.31 6.86
C TRP A 68 15.08 -9.01 8.15
N GLN A 69 15.74 -9.11 9.31
CA GLN A 69 15.14 -8.81 10.60
C GLN A 69 14.59 -7.38 10.67
N HIS A 70 15.35 -6.40 10.16
CA HIS A 70 14.91 -5.02 10.15
C HIS A 70 13.64 -4.81 9.32
N TRP A 71 13.53 -5.47 8.16
CA TRP A 71 12.36 -5.37 7.30
C TRP A 71 11.12 -5.97 7.97
N PHE A 72 11.24 -7.17 8.55
CA PHE A 72 10.12 -7.85 9.19
C PHE A 72 9.71 -7.23 10.53
N ALA A 73 10.61 -6.53 11.24
CA ALA A 73 10.27 -5.80 12.47
C ALA A 73 9.32 -4.60 12.25
N HIS A 74 9.25 -4.07 11.02
CA HIS A 74 8.42 -2.92 10.68
C HIS A 74 7.49 -3.20 9.48
N ILE A 75 7.09 -4.46 9.31
CA ILE A 75 6.22 -4.86 8.21
C ILE A 75 4.84 -4.22 8.34
N GLY A 76 4.39 -3.56 7.27
CA GLY A 76 3.03 -3.06 7.14
C GLY A 76 2.13 -4.06 6.43
N ASP A 77 0.81 -3.88 6.55
CA ASP A 77 -0.15 -4.68 5.79
C ASP A 77 0.02 -4.44 4.28
N TRP A 78 0.02 -5.52 3.52
CA TRP A 78 0.29 -5.45 2.09
C TRP A 78 -1.00 -5.22 1.30
N CYS A 79 -1.07 -4.09 0.60
CA CYS A 79 -2.13 -3.82 -0.36
C CYS A 79 -1.97 -4.75 -1.58
N VAL A 80 -2.93 -5.65 -1.80
CA VAL A 80 -2.92 -6.61 -2.91
C VAL A 80 -3.77 -6.18 -4.10
N SER A 81 -4.82 -5.38 -3.89
CA SER A 81 -5.66 -4.92 -5.00
C SER A 81 -5.00 -3.80 -5.81
N ARG A 82 -5.26 -3.81 -7.11
CA ARG A 82 -4.76 -2.87 -8.12
C ARG A 82 -5.90 -2.54 -9.09
N GLN A 83 -6.02 -1.28 -9.50
CA GLN A 83 -6.96 -0.89 -10.55
C GLN A 83 -6.29 -0.98 -11.92
N LEU A 84 -6.01 -2.21 -12.35
CA LEU A 84 -5.39 -2.51 -13.64
C LEU A 84 -6.33 -3.41 -14.45
N TRP A 85 -6.20 -3.34 -15.78
CA TRP A 85 -7.00 -4.19 -16.67
C TRP A 85 -6.36 -5.56 -16.87
N TRP A 86 -5.04 -5.64 -16.68
CA TRP A 86 -4.26 -6.87 -16.76
C TRP A 86 -3.86 -7.32 -15.36
N GLY A 87 -4.14 -8.58 -15.03
CA GLY A 87 -3.88 -9.18 -13.74
C GLY A 87 -4.91 -10.25 -13.40
N HIS A 88 -4.77 -10.89 -12.24
CA HIS A 88 -5.72 -11.89 -11.79
C HIS A 88 -6.91 -11.20 -11.12
N GLN A 89 -8.13 -11.54 -11.51
CA GLN A 89 -9.32 -10.98 -10.84
C GLN A 89 -9.40 -11.51 -9.40
N ILE A 90 -9.60 -10.61 -8.44
CA ILE A 90 -9.82 -11.01 -7.04
C ILE A 90 -11.14 -11.80 -6.96
N PRO A 91 -11.15 -13.03 -6.41
CA PRO A 91 -12.35 -13.87 -6.33
C PRO A 91 -13.27 -13.44 -5.17
N ALA A 92 -13.67 -12.16 -5.15
CA ALA A 92 -14.57 -11.59 -4.17
C ALA A 92 -15.87 -11.16 -4.87
N TYR A 93 -16.99 -11.67 -4.38
CA TYR A 93 -18.32 -11.33 -4.89
C TYR A 93 -19.11 -10.63 -3.81
N ARG A 94 -19.91 -9.65 -4.21
CA ARG A 94 -20.84 -9.00 -3.30
C ARG A 94 -22.27 -9.41 -3.62
N VAL A 95 -22.97 -9.93 -2.63
CA VAL A 95 -24.39 -10.27 -2.73
C VAL A 95 -25.22 -8.99 -2.74
N ILE A 96 -26.21 -8.91 -3.63
CA ILE A 96 -27.15 -7.80 -3.74
C ILE A 96 -28.56 -8.37 -3.57
N GLY A 97 -29.33 -7.90 -2.58
CA GLY A 97 -30.70 -8.34 -2.29
C GLY A 97 -31.50 -7.25 -1.58
N GLU A 98 -32.84 -7.34 -1.62
CA GLU A 98 -33.78 -6.26 -1.25
C GLU A 98 -33.71 -5.80 0.22
N ASN A 99 -33.15 -6.61 1.13
CA ASN A 99 -32.95 -6.27 2.56
C ASN A 99 -31.51 -5.88 2.92
N ALA A 100 -30.66 -5.53 1.95
CA ALA A 100 -29.27 -5.17 2.21
C ALA A 100 -29.12 -3.68 2.56
N GLU A 101 -29.45 -3.28 3.80
CA GLU A 101 -29.36 -1.91 4.34
C GLU A 101 -27.96 -1.25 4.35
N ARG A 102 -26.95 -1.83 3.70
CA ARG A 102 -25.66 -1.16 3.46
C ARG A 102 -25.25 -1.31 2.02
N SER A 103 -25.95 -0.58 1.17
CA SER A 103 -25.74 -0.44 -0.26
C SER A 103 -24.60 0.55 -0.60
N LEU A 104 -23.39 0.03 -0.82
CA LEU A 104 -22.38 0.64 -1.69
C LEU A 104 -21.60 -0.51 -2.35
N LEU A 105 -21.70 -0.72 -3.67
CA LEU A 105 -20.60 -1.26 -4.48
C LEU A 105 -20.85 -1.04 -5.97
N LEU A 106 -19.91 -0.32 -6.56
CA LEU A 106 -19.36 -0.61 -7.87
C LEU A 106 -18.56 -1.92 -7.76
N ILE A 107 -18.66 -2.79 -8.75
CA ILE A 107 -17.63 -3.82 -8.98
C ILE A 107 -16.36 -3.04 -9.31
N THR A 108 -15.46 -2.86 -8.33
CA THR A 108 -14.17 -2.28 -8.67
C THR A 108 -13.44 -3.32 -9.49
N GLN A 109 -13.02 -2.95 -10.70
CA GLN A 109 -12.09 -3.71 -11.54
C GLN A 109 -10.76 -3.80 -10.79
N GLU A 110 -10.73 -4.61 -9.72
CA GLU A 110 -9.57 -4.77 -8.88
C GLU A 110 -8.97 -6.14 -9.16
N THR A 111 -7.81 -6.08 -9.80
CA THR A 111 -6.95 -7.21 -10.05
C THR A 111 -5.85 -7.28 -8.98
N VAL A 112 -5.28 -8.46 -8.78
CA VAL A 112 -4.00 -8.64 -8.06
C VAL A 112 -2.86 -8.34 -9.02
#